data_AF-A0A1Q9E610-F1
#
_entry.id   AF-A0A1Q9E610-F1
#
_cell.length_a   1.000
_cell.length_b   1.000
_cell.length_c   1.000
_cell.angle_alpha   90.00
_cell.angle_beta   90.00
_cell.angle_gamma   90.00
#
_symmetry.space_group_name_H-M   'P 1'
#
loop_
_entity.id
_entity.type
_entity.pdbx_description
1 polymer ?
#
loop_
_entity_poly.entity_id
_entity_poly.type
_entity_poly.pdbx_seq_one_letter_code
_entity_poly.pdbx_strand_id
1 'polypeptide(L)'
;MLPQSLCDASSSPAALNNFEADTLEADPSVHSEVNAPRHVSVRGIAAFLRRGRVFYQASLCIQSFHMTVRRVPELDRALDVLLLLMSVRNRVGSAEDPDTFAQRIRSAVPEVLAEHGVTAEEIGLRFQVMICMRFWVRPPLHTPQQQCLEVALEAWRRLTCFRSPLGQGARGFMRMDLHELEARWLAFREVYLDILERGGRTREGLRQRLDALEEA
;
A
#
# COMPACT_ATOMS: atom_id res chain seq x y z
N MET A 1 -28.39 8.41 31.48
CA MET A 1 -28.10 7.01 31.12
C MET A 1 -27.89 6.94 29.62
N LEU A 2 -26.65 6.84 29.16
CA LEU A 2 -26.28 6.66 27.75
C LEU A 2 -25.46 5.36 27.65
N PRO A 3 -25.70 4.49 26.67
CA PRO A 3 -24.98 3.24 26.56
C PRO A 3 -23.57 3.48 25.99
N GLN A 4 -22.57 3.06 26.77
CA GLN A 4 -21.20 2.81 26.30
C GLN A 4 -21.24 1.59 25.39
N SER A 5 -20.74 1.72 24.15
CA SER A 5 -20.69 0.61 23.19
C SER A 5 -19.30 0.45 22.61
N LEU A 6 -18.68 -0.67 23.00
CA LEU A 6 -17.79 -1.55 22.24
C LEU A 6 -16.58 -0.95 21.52
N CYS A 7 -15.45 -1.00 22.22
CA CYS A 7 -14.14 -1.25 21.62
C CYS A 7 -13.50 -2.42 22.40
N ASP A 8 -14.07 -3.62 22.28
CA ASP A 8 -13.43 -4.83 22.78
C ASP A 8 -12.29 -5.22 21.84
N ALA A 9 -11.09 -4.78 22.22
CA ALA A 9 -9.83 -5.15 21.59
C ALA A 9 -9.51 -6.63 21.93
N SER A 10 -10.13 -7.55 21.19
CA SER A 10 -9.63 -8.93 21.11
C SER A 10 -8.28 -8.90 20.40
N SER A 11 -7.21 -8.92 21.20
CA SER A 11 -5.83 -9.09 20.73
C SER A 11 -5.66 -10.51 20.17
N SER A 12 -5.99 -10.66 18.89
CA SER A 12 -5.58 -11.82 18.11
C SER A 12 -4.06 -11.74 17.89
N PRO A 13 -3.29 -12.80 18.17
CA PRO A 13 -1.85 -12.78 17.96
C PRO A 13 -1.56 -12.53 16.49
N ALA A 14 -0.87 -11.42 16.22
CA ALA A 14 -0.42 -11.03 14.91
C ALA A 14 0.34 -12.20 14.28
N ALA A 15 -0.29 -12.88 13.33
CA ALA A 15 0.42 -13.72 12.38
C ALA A 15 1.43 -12.79 11.70
N LEU A 16 2.70 -12.97 12.06
CA LEU A 16 3.85 -12.35 11.44
C LEU A 16 3.82 -12.74 9.96
N ASN A 17 3.14 -11.94 9.16
CA ASN A 17 3.28 -11.99 7.71
C ASN A 17 4.67 -11.42 7.41
N ASN A 18 5.64 -12.33 7.37
CA ASN A 18 6.81 -12.21 6.55
C ASN A 18 6.33 -12.04 5.10
N PHE A 19 5.98 -10.81 4.75
CA PHE A 19 6.16 -10.32 3.39
C PHE A 19 7.66 -10.07 3.24
N GLU A 20 8.43 -11.16 3.33
CA GLU A 20 9.67 -11.27 2.60
C GLU A 20 9.30 -11.05 1.13
N ALA A 21 10.12 -10.28 0.45
CA ALA A 21 10.18 -10.38 -0.99
C ALA A 21 10.59 -11.84 -1.26
N ASP A 22 9.59 -12.70 -1.44
CA ASP A 22 9.74 -14.01 -2.07
C ASP A 22 9.99 -13.70 -3.55
N THR A 23 11.17 -13.12 -3.81
CA THR A 23 11.82 -13.09 -5.10
C THR A 23 12.21 -14.53 -5.32
N LEU A 24 11.23 -15.33 -5.78
CA LEU A 24 11.44 -16.69 -6.23
C LEU A 24 12.60 -16.62 -7.21
N GLU A 25 13.76 -17.16 -6.82
CA GLU A 25 14.82 -17.49 -7.76
C GLU A 25 14.18 -18.44 -8.78
N ALA A 26 13.94 -17.91 -9.97
CA ALA A 26 13.43 -18.69 -11.07
C ALA A 26 14.50 -19.70 -11.44
N ASP A 27 14.20 -20.98 -11.19
CA ASP A 27 14.99 -22.13 -11.61
C ASP A 27 15.25 -22.06 -13.13
N PRO A 28 16.49 -21.85 -13.59
CA PRO A 28 16.78 -21.59 -14.99
C PRO A 28 17.04 -22.90 -15.73
N SER A 29 16.05 -23.79 -15.86
CA SER A 29 16.30 -25.04 -16.62
C SER A 29 15.10 -25.82 -17.18
N VAL A 30 14.07 -25.18 -17.76
CA VAL A 30 13.23 -25.86 -18.79
C VAL A 30 12.77 -24.86 -19.86
N HIS A 31 13.55 -24.72 -20.93
CA HIS A 31 13.16 -24.00 -22.14
C HIS A 31 12.18 -24.85 -22.97
N SER A 32 10.91 -24.90 -22.55
CA SER A 32 9.82 -25.19 -23.47
C SER A 32 9.26 -23.85 -23.92
N GLU A 33 9.59 -23.43 -25.15
CA GLU A 33 8.97 -22.30 -25.85
C GLU A 33 7.50 -22.63 -26.16
N VAL A 34 6.69 -22.72 -25.11
CA VAL A 34 5.25 -22.62 -25.22
C VAL A 34 4.99 -21.14 -25.48
N ASN A 35 4.46 -20.84 -26.68
CA ASN A 35 3.94 -19.52 -27.05
C ASN A 35 3.02 -19.01 -25.94
N ALA A 36 3.60 -18.25 -24.99
CA ALA A 36 2.86 -17.73 -23.87
C ALA A 36 1.84 -16.76 -24.46
N PRO A 37 0.53 -17.02 -24.29
CA PRO A 37 -0.49 -16.14 -24.82
C PRO A 37 -0.21 -14.72 -24.31
N ARG A 38 -0.25 -13.74 -25.21
CA ARG A 38 -0.08 -12.33 -24.86
C ARG A 38 -1.13 -11.97 -23.82
N HIS A 39 -0.74 -11.97 -22.55
CA HIS A 39 -1.66 -11.70 -21.46
C HIS A 39 -2.09 -10.24 -21.53
N VAL A 40 -3.38 -10.01 -21.79
CA VAL A 40 -4.00 -8.70 -21.65
C VAL A 40 -3.93 -8.33 -20.16
N SER A 41 -3.01 -7.42 -19.82
CA SER A 41 -2.86 -6.94 -18.45
C SER A 41 -3.92 -5.89 -18.15
N VAL A 42 -4.95 -6.27 -17.41
CA VAL A 42 -5.94 -5.32 -16.88
C VAL A 42 -5.28 -4.49 -15.78
N ARG A 43 -5.26 -3.16 -15.95
CA ARG A 43 -4.67 -2.25 -14.95
C ARG A 43 -5.37 -2.43 -13.61
N GLY A 44 -4.58 -2.63 -12.56
CA GLY A 44 -5.10 -2.83 -11.20
C GLY A 44 -5.34 -4.31 -10.86
N ILE A 45 -5.21 -5.23 -11.80
CA ILE A 45 -5.17 -6.68 -11.54
C ILE A 45 -3.73 -7.17 -11.61
N ALA A 46 -3.31 -7.91 -10.59
CA ALA A 46 -2.06 -8.67 -10.60
C ALA A 46 -2.38 -10.18 -10.57
N ALA A 47 -1.65 -10.97 -11.35
CA ALA A 47 -1.73 -12.43 -11.35
C ALA A 47 -0.53 -13.03 -10.62
N PHE A 48 -0.76 -14.05 -9.81
CA PHE A 48 0.25 -14.74 -9.02
C PHE A 48 0.13 -16.25 -9.26
N LEU A 49 1.24 -16.91 -9.57
CA LEU A 49 1.30 -18.37 -9.62
C LEU A 49 1.71 -18.90 -8.24
N ARG A 50 0.86 -19.70 -7.61
CA ARG A 50 1.17 -20.37 -6.33
C ARG A 50 0.80 -21.83 -6.40
N ARG A 51 1.81 -22.71 -6.24
CA ARG A 51 1.64 -24.18 -6.31
C ARG A 51 0.91 -24.63 -7.59
N GLY A 52 1.32 -24.09 -8.74
CA GLY A 52 0.73 -24.41 -10.05
C GLY A 52 -0.66 -23.85 -10.32
N ARG A 53 -1.23 -23.04 -9.41
CA ARG A 53 -2.54 -22.38 -9.58
C ARG A 53 -2.37 -20.87 -9.70
N VAL A 54 -3.12 -20.25 -10.60
CA VAL A 54 -3.15 -18.80 -10.78
C VAL A 54 -4.15 -18.18 -9.82
N PHE A 55 -3.75 -17.11 -9.16
CA PHE A 55 -4.59 -16.26 -8.32
C PHE A 55 -4.51 -14.82 -8.80
N TYR A 56 -5.61 -14.11 -8.70
CA TYR A 56 -5.75 -12.72 -9.09
C TYR A 56 -5.91 -11.85 -7.85
N GLN A 57 -5.36 -10.63 -7.90
CA GLN A 57 -5.51 -9.64 -6.85
C GLN A 57 -5.89 -8.30 -7.48
N ALA A 58 -6.98 -7.72 -7.02
CA ALA A 58 -7.28 -6.33 -7.33
C ALA A 58 -6.50 -5.39 -6.40
N SER A 59 -6.02 -4.30 -6.97
CA SER A 59 -5.33 -3.25 -6.26
C SER A 59 -5.61 -1.91 -6.90
N LEU A 60 -5.68 -0.88 -6.06
CA LEU A 60 -5.90 0.48 -6.48
C LEU A 60 -4.98 1.40 -5.70
N CYS A 61 -4.37 2.35 -6.40
CA CYS A 61 -3.60 3.43 -5.80
C CYS A 61 -4.31 4.76 -6.03
N ILE A 62 -4.58 5.49 -4.96
CA ILE A 62 -5.03 6.88 -5.00
C ILE A 62 -3.94 7.72 -4.33
N GLN A 63 -3.24 8.51 -5.14
CA GLN A 63 -2.05 9.24 -4.70
C GLN A 63 -0.93 8.31 -4.17
N SER A 64 -0.68 8.28 -2.86
CA SER A 64 0.25 7.35 -2.18
C SER A 64 -0.49 6.30 -1.36
N PHE A 65 -1.82 6.32 -1.34
CA PHE A 65 -2.65 5.41 -0.57
C PHE A 65 -3.03 4.21 -1.44
N HIS A 66 -2.53 3.03 -1.07
CA HIS A 66 -2.79 1.77 -1.75
C HIS A 66 -3.85 0.96 -1.02
N MET A 67 -4.84 0.50 -1.78
CA MET A 67 -5.83 -0.48 -1.38
C MET A 67 -5.56 -1.77 -2.14
N THR A 68 -5.53 -2.89 -1.42
CA THR A 68 -5.34 -4.23 -2.00
C THR A 68 -6.34 -5.17 -1.38
N VAL A 69 -6.84 -6.13 -2.15
CA VAL A 69 -7.78 -7.14 -1.63
C VAL A 69 -7.13 -8.51 -1.52
N ARG A 70 -7.85 -9.47 -0.96
CA ARG A 70 -7.42 -10.87 -0.91
C ARG A 70 -7.30 -11.44 -2.32
N ARG A 71 -6.32 -12.32 -2.49
CA ARG A 71 -6.11 -13.09 -3.72
C ARG A 71 -7.25 -14.10 -3.92
N VAL A 72 -7.80 -14.16 -5.13
CA VAL A 72 -8.90 -15.06 -5.51
C VAL A 72 -8.54 -15.83 -6.79
N PRO A 73 -8.96 -17.10 -6.95
CA PRO A 73 -8.64 -17.87 -8.15
C PRO A 73 -9.49 -17.45 -9.37
N GLU A 74 -10.67 -16.88 -9.17
CA GLU A 74 -11.56 -16.44 -10.25
C GLU A 74 -11.23 -15.00 -10.70
N LEU A 75 -10.95 -14.82 -12.00
CA LEU A 75 -10.67 -13.50 -12.58
C LEU A 75 -11.88 -12.57 -12.50
N ASP A 76 -13.08 -13.08 -12.79
CA ASP A 76 -14.32 -12.30 -12.78
C ASP A 76 -14.56 -11.67 -11.41
N ARG A 77 -14.36 -12.44 -10.34
CA ARG A 77 -14.45 -11.94 -8.97
C ARG A 77 -13.41 -10.86 -8.66
N ALA A 78 -12.19 -10.98 -9.18
CA ALA A 78 -11.19 -9.95 -9.02
C ALA A 78 -11.55 -8.66 -9.80
N LEU A 79 -12.19 -8.80 -10.96
CA LEU A 79 -12.69 -7.67 -11.75
C LEU A 79 -13.84 -6.95 -11.03
N ASP A 80 -14.81 -7.68 -10.48
CA ASP A 80 -15.92 -7.11 -9.70
C ASP A 80 -15.40 -6.26 -8.53
N VAL A 81 -14.42 -6.80 -7.80
CA VAL A 81 -13.79 -6.08 -6.68
C VAL A 81 -12.96 -4.89 -7.17
N LEU A 82 -12.32 -4.98 -8.34
CA LEU A 82 -11.65 -3.82 -8.95
C LEU A 82 -12.65 -2.71 -9.29
N LEU A 83 -13.82 -3.04 -9.84
CA LEU A 83 -14.88 -2.06 -10.11
C LEU A 83 -15.33 -1.35 -8.83
N LEU A 84 -15.49 -2.11 -7.73
CA LEU A 84 -15.77 -1.55 -6.40
C LEU A 84 -14.67 -0.56 -5.96
N LEU A 85 -13.40 -0.94 -6.06
CA LEU A 85 -12.29 -0.04 -5.71
C LEU A 85 -12.29 1.22 -6.59
N MET A 86 -12.60 1.11 -7.89
CA MET A 86 -12.72 2.28 -8.76
C MET A 86 -13.86 3.21 -8.34
N SER A 87 -14.98 2.69 -7.84
CA SER A 87 -16.06 3.50 -7.27
C SER A 87 -15.59 4.34 -6.08
N VAL A 88 -14.76 3.76 -5.20
CA VAL A 88 -14.09 4.52 -4.11
C VAL A 88 -13.26 5.66 -4.68
N ARG A 89 -12.41 5.39 -5.69
CA ARG A 89 -11.58 6.42 -6.33
C ARG A 89 -12.40 7.56 -6.91
N ASN A 90 -13.50 7.23 -7.58
CA ASN A 90 -14.36 8.23 -8.22
C ASN A 90 -15.01 9.16 -7.17
N ARG A 91 -15.39 8.65 -6.01
CA ARG A 91 -15.95 9.45 -4.90
C ARG A 91 -14.92 10.33 -4.21
N VAL A 92 -13.72 9.80 -4.00
CA VAL A 92 -12.61 10.58 -3.41
C VAL A 92 -12.25 11.75 -4.33
N GLY A 93 -12.35 11.52 -5.65
CA GLY A 93 -12.03 12.51 -6.67
C GLY A 93 -10.56 12.95 -6.60
N SER A 94 -10.27 14.09 -7.22
CA SER A 94 -8.98 14.77 -7.04
C SER A 94 -9.14 15.78 -5.91
N ALA A 95 -8.70 15.43 -4.70
CA ALA A 95 -8.55 16.38 -3.61
C ALA A 95 -7.12 16.96 -3.66
N GLU A 96 -7.01 18.29 -3.65
CA GLU A 96 -5.71 18.97 -3.55
C GLU A 96 -5.24 19.04 -2.09
N ASP A 97 -6.18 19.19 -1.15
CA ASP A 97 -5.91 19.31 0.28
C ASP A 97 -5.81 17.93 0.98
N PRO A 98 -4.75 17.68 1.79
CA PRO A 98 -4.57 16.39 2.47
C PRO A 98 -5.65 16.04 3.49
N ASP A 99 -6.14 17.00 4.26
CA ASP A 99 -7.17 16.74 5.29
C ASP A 99 -8.49 16.39 4.62
N THR A 100 -8.81 17.09 3.54
CA THR A 100 -9.92 16.76 2.65
C THR A 100 -9.78 15.35 2.06
N PHE A 101 -8.58 14.94 1.66
CA PHE A 101 -8.34 13.59 1.13
C PHE A 101 -8.66 12.50 2.16
N ALA A 102 -8.09 12.59 3.37
CA ALA A 102 -8.31 11.58 4.41
C ALA A 102 -9.80 11.47 4.78
N GLN A 103 -10.49 12.61 4.89
CA GLN A 103 -11.91 12.64 5.18
C GLN A 103 -12.76 12.01 4.07
N ARG A 104 -12.42 12.27 2.80
CA ARG A 104 -13.12 11.66 1.66
C ARG A 104 -12.91 10.15 1.58
N ILE A 105 -11.71 9.65 1.88
CA ILE A 105 -11.47 8.20 1.96
C ILE A 105 -12.30 7.59 3.09
N ARG A 106 -12.33 8.23 4.26
CA ARG A 106 -13.10 7.81 5.44
C ARG A 106 -14.60 7.62 5.14
N SER A 107 -15.20 8.51 4.36
CA SER A 107 -16.60 8.41 3.96
C SER A 107 -16.80 7.47 2.76
N ALA A 108 -15.98 7.57 1.72
CA ALA A 108 -16.17 6.83 0.47
C ALA A 108 -16.03 5.32 0.62
N VAL A 109 -15.08 4.83 1.43
CA VAL A 109 -14.85 3.38 1.60
C VAL A 109 -16.08 2.67 2.19
N PRO A 110 -16.59 3.04 3.39
CA PRO A 110 -17.75 2.36 3.97
C PRO A 110 -19.01 2.52 3.14
N GLU A 111 -19.25 3.68 2.51
CA GLU A 111 -20.43 3.89 1.67
C GLU A 111 -20.42 2.96 0.44
N VAL A 112 -19.28 2.86 -0.27
CA VAL A 112 -19.18 2.00 -1.45
C VAL A 112 -19.31 0.53 -1.06
N LEU A 113 -18.73 0.11 0.06
CA LEU A 113 -18.88 -1.26 0.57
C LEU A 113 -20.34 -1.58 0.90
N ALA A 114 -21.04 -0.66 1.59
CA ALA A 114 -22.44 -0.81 1.95
C ALA A 114 -23.37 -0.91 0.72
N GLU A 115 -23.14 -0.10 -0.31
CA GLU A 115 -23.93 -0.12 -1.55
C GLU A 115 -23.81 -1.43 -2.33
N HIS A 116 -22.64 -2.08 -2.26
CA HIS A 116 -22.40 -3.35 -2.92
C HIS A 116 -22.73 -4.56 -2.02
N GLY A 117 -23.20 -4.31 -0.79
CA GLY A 117 -23.57 -5.36 0.16
C GLY A 117 -22.39 -6.26 0.56
N VAL A 118 -21.17 -5.71 0.62
CA VAL A 118 -19.96 -6.45 1.00
C VAL A 118 -19.24 -5.79 2.17
N THR A 119 -18.55 -6.58 2.99
CA THR A 119 -17.70 -6.08 4.08
C THR A 119 -16.22 -6.02 3.68
N ALA A 120 -15.44 -5.21 4.38
CA ALA A 120 -13.99 -5.13 4.16
C ALA A 120 -13.30 -6.49 4.43
N GLU A 121 -13.80 -7.24 5.41
CA GLU A 121 -13.31 -8.55 5.81
C GLU A 121 -13.60 -9.63 4.75
N GLU A 122 -14.81 -9.61 4.17
CA GLU A 122 -15.23 -10.53 3.09
C GLU A 122 -14.36 -10.42 1.85
N ILE A 123 -13.96 -9.22 1.47
CA ILE A 123 -13.03 -9.02 0.33
C ILE A 123 -11.57 -9.07 0.76
N GLY A 124 -11.30 -9.14 2.07
CA GLY A 124 -9.95 -9.09 2.63
C GLY A 124 -9.23 -7.79 2.26
N LEU A 125 -9.92 -6.66 2.37
CA LEU A 125 -9.39 -5.33 2.09
C LEU A 125 -8.24 -5.02 3.05
N ARG A 126 -7.15 -4.50 2.49
CA ARG A 126 -5.95 -4.07 3.18
C ARG A 126 -5.50 -2.73 2.63
N PHE A 127 -4.88 -1.95 3.50
CA PHE A 127 -4.41 -0.60 3.21
C PHE A 127 -2.90 -0.53 3.44
N GLN A 128 -2.19 0.19 2.59
CA GLN A 128 -0.78 0.51 2.80
C GLN A 128 -0.46 1.86 2.17
N VAL A 129 0.62 2.49 2.61
CA VAL A 129 1.10 3.74 2.05
C VAL A 129 2.37 3.46 1.27
N MET A 130 2.42 3.97 0.04
CA MET A 130 3.59 3.92 -0.84
C MET A 130 4.24 5.30 -0.90
N ILE A 131 5.54 5.38 -0.64
CA ILE A 131 6.31 6.62 -0.74
C ILE A 131 7.57 6.42 -1.57
N CYS A 132 7.84 7.38 -2.44
CA CYS A 132 8.98 7.35 -3.35
C CYS A 132 10.01 8.38 -2.89
N MET A 133 11.18 7.90 -2.45
CA MET A 133 12.31 8.74 -2.03
C MET A 133 13.50 8.52 -2.98
N ARG A 134 13.25 8.67 -4.29
CA ARG A 134 14.15 8.24 -5.38
C ARG A 134 15.58 8.79 -5.33
N PHE A 135 15.81 9.89 -4.63
CA PHE A 135 17.16 10.44 -4.44
C PHE A 135 18.00 9.54 -3.51
N TRP A 136 17.36 8.92 -2.52
CA TRP A 136 18.01 8.10 -1.48
C TRP A 136 17.79 6.61 -1.73
N VAL A 137 16.56 6.21 -2.08
CA VAL A 137 16.18 4.82 -2.27
C VAL A 137 15.45 4.67 -3.59
N ARG A 138 15.98 3.80 -4.46
CA ARG A 138 15.41 3.52 -5.78
C ARG A 138 14.01 2.89 -5.73
N PRO A 139 13.81 1.74 -5.05
CA PRO A 139 12.48 1.15 -4.98
C PRO A 139 11.53 2.00 -4.12
N PRO A 140 10.23 2.02 -4.44
CA PRO A 140 9.24 2.64 -3.56
C PRO A 140 9.21 1.91 -2.22
N LEU A 141 9.12 2.69 -1.14
CA LEU A 141 8.96 2.18 0.22
C LEU A 141 7.48 2.00 0.53
N HIS A 142 7.14 0.92 1.22
CA HIS A 142 5.78 0.57 1.59
C HIS A 142 5.64 0.45 3.11
N THR A 143 4.55 0.97 3.67
CA THR A 143 4.18 0.64 5.05
C THR A 143 3.64 -0.80 5.13
N PRO A 144 3.56 -1.41 6.33
CA PRO A 144 2.93 -2.71 6.49
C PRO A 144 1.46 -2.60 6.11
N GLN A 145 0.91 -3.69 5.59
CA GLN A 145 -0.51 -3.77 5.27
C GLN A 145 -1.35 -3.74 6.54
N GLN A 146 -2.30 -2.82 6.59
CA GLN A 146 -3.22 -2.62 7.70
C GLN A 146 -4.62 -3.08 7.29
N GLN A 147 -5.36 -3.67 8.24
CA GLN A 147 -6.79 -3.94 8.06
C GLN A 147 -7.63 -2.74 8.52
N CYS A 148 -7.12 -1.98 9.49
CA CYS A 148 -7.76 -0.78 10.01
C CYS A 148 -7.47 0.42 9.09
N LEU A 149 -8.53 1.02 8.56
CA LEU A 149 -8.45 2.20 7.69
C LEU A 149 -7.79 3.39 8.42
N GLU A 150 -8.17 3.65 9.66
CA GLU A 150 -7.65 4.80 10.42
C GLU A 150 -6.14 4.72 10.69
N VAL A 151 -5.62 3.52 10.98
CA VAL A 151 -4.17 3.31 11.17
C VAL A 151 -3.41 3.63 9.87
N ALA A 152 -3.94 3.21 8.73
CA ALA A 152 -3.33 3.49 7.43
C ALA A 152 -3.44 4.98 7.05
N LEU A 153 -4.57 5.64 7.33
CA LEU A 153 -4.76 7.07 7.08
C LEU A 153 -3.84 7.92 7.96
N GLU A 154 -3.62 7.53 9.21
CA GLU A 154 -2.67 8.21 10.08
C GLU A 154 -1.22 8.05 9.57
N ALA A 155 -0.83 6.84 9.18
CA ALA A 155 0.46 6.62 8.52
C ALA A 155 0.60 7.47 7.24
N TRP A 156 -0.46 7.57 6.45
CA TRP A 156 -0.49 8.38 5.23
C TRP A 156 -0.29 9.86 5.54
N ARG A 157 -1.03 10.40 6.51
CA ARG A 157 -0.95 11.80 6.94
C ARG A 157 0.47 12.15 7.41
N ARG A 158 1.08 11.28 8.21
CA ARG A 158 2.46 11.48 8.70
C ARG A 158 3.50 11.42 7.58
N LEU A 159 3.26 10.62 6.53
CA LEU A 159 4.18 10.50 5.41
C LEU A 159 3.95 11.55 4.31
N THR A 160 2.78 12.17 4.26
CA THR A 160 2.43 13.10 3.17
C THR A 160 3.29 14.35 3.15
N CYS A 161 3.79 14.81 4.30
CA CYS A 161 4.68 15.98 4.40
C CYS A 161 6.04 15.75 3.72
N PHE A 162 6.44 14.48 3.53
CA PHE A 162 7.68 14.10 2.83
C PHE A 162 7.50 13.93 1.33
N ARG A 163 6.26 13.92 0.83
CA ARG A 163 5.99 13.86 -0.60
C ARG A 163 6.44 15.15 -1.26
N SER A 164 7.08 15.04 -2.42
CA SER A 164 7.26 16.22 -3.28
C SER A 164 5.87 16.75 -3.66
N PRO A 165 5.64 18.08 -3.68
CA PRO A 165 4.40 18.66 -4.17
C PRO A 165 4.04 18.01 -5.50
N LEU A 166 2.85 17.41 -5.55
CA LEU A 166 2.36 16.66 -6.69
C LEU A 166 2.51 17.52 -7.96
N GLY A 167 3.37 17.08 -8.88
CA GLY A 167 3.62 17.78 -10.15
C GLY A 167 4.99 18.45 -10.30
N GLN A 168 5.77 18.62 -9.23
CA GLN A 168 7.13 19.16 -9.38
C GLN A 168 8.16 18.09 -9.80
N GLY A 169 7.82 16.80 -9.69
CA GLY A 169 8.68 15.70 -10.12
C GLY A 169 10.11 15.83 -9.57
N ALA A 170 11.11 15.41 -10.34
CA ALA A 170 12.52 15.60 -9.98
C ALA A 170 12.93 17.09 -9.87
N ARG A 171 12.18 18.02 -10.49
CA ARG A 171 12.52 19.45 -10.50
C ARG A 171 12.29 20.13 -9.15
N GLY A 172 11.38 19.61 -8.32
CA GLY A 172 11.19 20.11 -6.96
C GLY A 172 12.44 19.91 -6.10
N PHE A 173 13.05 18.73 -6.21
CA PHE A 173 14.27 18.39 -5.48
C PHE A 173 15.50 19.18 -5.95
N MET A 174 15.58 19.53 -7.24
CA MET A 174 16.69 20.35 -7.76
C MET A 174 16.75 21.78 -7.19
N ARG A 175 15.69 22.23 -6.52
CA ARG A 175 15.64 23.57 -5.90
C ARG A 175 16.04 23.57 -4.43
N MET A 176 16.10 22.40 -3.79
CA MET A 176 16.52 22.26 -2.41
C MET A 176 18.03 22.15 -2.35
N ASP A 177 18.64 22.75 -1.33
CA ASP A 177 20.05 22.52 -1.08
C ASP A 177 20.29 21.08 -0.56
N LEU A 178 21.53 20.59 -0.68
CA LEU A 178 21.86 19.22 -0.28
C LEU A 178 21.61 18.96 1.20
N HIS A 179 21.80 19.97 2.05
CA HIS A 179 21.62 19.86 3.50
C HIS A 179 20.13 19.79 3.87
N GLU A 180 19.27 20.54 3.19
CA GLU A 180 17.81 20.44 3.31
C GLU A 180 17.29 19.07 2.84
N LEU A 181 17.85 18.52 1.76
CA LEU A 181 17.51 17.18 1.28
C LEU A 181 17.89 16.11 2.31
N GLU A 182 19.08 16.20 2.88
CA GLU A 182 19.57 15.29 3.92
C GLU A 182 18.73 15.39 5.20
N ALA A 183 18.47 16.61 5.68
CA ALA A 183 17.62 16.83 6.85
C ALA A 183 16.20 16.27 6.64
N ARG A 184 15.63 16.46 5.44
CA ARG A 184 14.31 15.91 5.07
C ARG A 184 14.34 14.38 5.01
N TRP A 185 15.42 13.78 4.52
CA TRP A 185 15.59 12.33 4.50
C TRP A 185 15.65 11.74 5.91
N LEU A 186 16.48 12.31 6.78
CA LEU A 186 16.60 11.86 8.17
C LEU A 186 15.27 11.97 8.92
N ALA A 187 14.55 13.07 8.73
CA ALA A 187 13.21 13.24 9.30
C ALA A 187 12.21 12.19 8.77
N PHE A 188 12.24 11.91 7.47
CA PHE A 188 11.42 10.86 6.88
C PHE A 188 11.76 9.48 7.48
N ARG A 189 13.05 9.15 7.57
CA ARG A 189 13.55 7.86 8.06
C ARG A 189 13.04 7.60 9.48
N GLU A 190 13.10 8.59 10.36
CA GLU A 190 12.62 8.45 11.73
C GLU A 190 11.09 8.25 11.81
N VAL A 191 10.31 8.99 11.00
CA VAL A 191 8.84 8.81 10.94
C VAL A 191 8.47 7.45 10.36
N TYR A 192 9.14 7.02 9.29
CA TYR A 192 8.89 5.74 8.65
C TYR A 192 9.22 4.59 9.59
N LEU A 193 10.36 4.63 10.28
CA LEU A 193 10.75 3.63 11.28
C LEU A 193 9.73 3.54 12.42
N ASP A 194 9.23 4.67 12.96
CA ASP A 194 8.19 4.65 13.99
C ASP A 194 6.87 4.02 13.49
N ILE A 195 6.47 4.26 12.23
CA ILE A 195 5.30 3.61 11.65
C ILE A 195 5.50 2.09 11.55
N LEU A 196 6.68 1.64 11.14
CA LEU A 196 6.99 0.21 11.02
C LEU A 196 7.12 -0.49 12.38
N GLU A 197 7.68 0.19 13.38
CA GLU A 197 7.85 -0.31 14.75
C GLU A 197 6.50 -0.55 15.43
N ARG A 198 5.53 0.35 15.24
CA ARG A 198 4.14 0.14 15.68
C ARG A 198 3.47 -1.08 15.03
N GLY A 199 3.96 -1.50 13.86
CA GLY A 199 3.56 -2.73 13.19
C GLY A 199 4.24 -4.00 13.72
N GLY A 200 5.03 -3.92 14.80
CA GLY A 200 5.68 -5.05 15.45
C GLY A 200 7.05 -5.42 14.88
N ARG A 201 7.65 -4.57 14.03
CA ARG A 201 9.00 -4.82 13.49
C ARG A 201 10.07 -4.18 14.37
N THR A 202 11.23 -4.82 14.47
CA THR A 202 12.35 -4.29 15.26
C THR A 202 13.00 -3.10 14.55
N ARG A 203 13.19 -2.00 15.28
CA ARG A 203 13.78 -0.76 14.74
C ARG A 203 15.17 -0.99 14.13
N GLU A 204 15.97 -1.86 14.73
CA GLU A 204 17.33 -2.17 14.29
C GLU A 204 17.36 -2.87 12.92
N GLY A 205 16.58 -3.95 12.74
CA GLY A 205 16.53 -4.65 11.46
C GLY A 205 15.97 -3.78 10.33
N LEU A 206 15.06 -2.86 10.66
CA LEU A 206 14.54 -1.89 9.71
C LEU A 206 15.57 -0.84 9.29
N ARG A 207 16.43 -0.38 10.22
CA ARG A 207 17.53 0.54 9.91
C ARG A 207 18.53 -0.12 8.97
N GLN A 208 18.98 -1.33 9.30
CA GLN A 208 19.89 -2.10 8.44
C GLN A 208 19.32 -2.29 7.02
N ARG A 209 18.02 -2.58 6.93
CA ARG A 209 17.34 -2.69 5.63
C ARG A 209 17.32 -1.37 4.84
N LEU A 210 17.09 -0.23 5.51
CA LEU A 210 17.10 1.06 4.84
C LEU A 210 18.51 1.42 4.39
N ASP A 211 19.52 1.18 5.22
CA ASP A 211 20.93 1.46 4.90
C ASP A 211 21.36 0.65 3.66
N ALA A 212 20.99 -0.63 3.59
CA ALA A 212 21.25 -1.47 2.42
C ALA A 212 20.54 -0.98 1.13
N LEU A 213 19.42 -0.26 1.25
CA LEU A 213 18.69 0.30 0.12
C LEU A 213 19.24 1.66 -0.33
N GLU A 214 19.95 2.38 0.55
CA GLU A 214 20.62 3.64 0.23
C GLU A 214 21.91 3.40 -0.59
N GLU A 215 22.56 2.25 -0.40
CA GLU A 215 23.81 1.89 -1.08
C GLU A 215 23.62 1.28 -2.49
N ALA A 216 22.38 0.96 -2.89
CA ALA A 216 22.04 0.18 -4.10
C ALA A 216 21.63 1.01 -5.34
#